data_AF-A0A2M9C383-F1
#
_entry.id   AF-A0A2M9C383-F1
#
_cell.length_a   1.000
_cell.length_b   1.000
_cell.length_c   1.000
_cell.angle_alpha   90.00
_cell.angle_beta   90.00
_cell.angle_gamma   90.00
#
_symmetry.space_group_name_H-M   'P 1'
#
loop_
_entity.id
_entity.type
_entity.pdbx_description
1 polymer ?
#
loop_
_entity_poly.entity_id
_entity_poly.type
_entity_poly.pdbx_seq_one_letter_code
_entity_poly.pdbx_strand_id
1 'polypeptide(L)'
;MKNLFIISFIALIQMVSAQNVFLTKVEKTHHNTDRTLFKINDEIKEATYLGEIEVQGFSKDDAAVFSLIYKKAKEIGANAFSLKPFENIDGSTQPFNPSNYRLNLYFISRDKLLNQTGNIYLFASSDKEQKISINKKDLILSPRSFFVLKPKEGEVYVISTKKLLGSTIKLKPALNDGNQYFQMSSTKIKSDDSGRGGLNLKSGDIVGLEKSYAEFLSMIYDEYKQSN
;
A
#
# COMPACT_ATOMS: atom_id res chain seq x y z
N MET A 1 12.42 -44.03 -6.35
CA MET A 1 11.32 -43.07 -6.61
C MET A 1 11.08 -42.09 -5.46
N LYS A 2 11.03 -42.51 -4.19
CA LYS A 2 10.81 -41.62 -3.02
C LYS A 2 11.78 -40.44 -2.93
N ASN A 3 13.07 -40.65 -3.20
CA ASN A 3 14.09 -39.59 -3.13
C ASN A 3 13.96 -38.57 -4.27
N LEU A 4 13.49 -39.00 -5.46
CA LEU A 4 13.26 -38.10 -6.58
C LEU A 4 12.08 -37.16 -6.30
N PHE A 5 11.02 -37.66 -5.67
CA PHE A 5 9.90 -36.84 -5.21
C PHE A 5 10.31 -35.82 -4.16
N ILE A 6 11.16 -36.20 -3.19
CA ILE A 6 11.67 -35.28 -2.16
C ILE A 6 12.54 -34.19 -2.80
N ILE A 7 13.46 -34.53 -3.70
CA ILE A 7 14.30 -33.55 -4.40
C ILE A 7 13.45 -32.62 -5.27
N SER A 8 12.46 -33.16 -5.99
CA SER A 8 11.55 -32.36 -6.81
C SER A 8 10.69 -31.42 -5.95
N PHE A 9 10.25 -31.86 -4.77
CA PHE A 9 9.49 -31.05 -3.83
C PHE A 9 10.34 -29.94 -3.21
N ILE A 10 11.60 -30.22 -2.84
CA ILE A 10 12.56 -29.21 -2.37
C ILE A 10 12.83 -28.17 -3.46
N ALA A 11 13.02 -28.58 -4.71
CA ALA A 11 13.21 -27.66 -5.84
C ALA A 11 11.97 -26.81 -6.13
N LEU A 12 10.76 -27.36 -6.01
CA LEU A 12 9.49 -26.64 -6.18
C LEU A 12 9.26 -25.61 -5.07
N ILE A 13 9.70 -25.88 -3.84
CA ILE A 13 9.64 -24.90 -2.73
C ILE A 13 10.55 -23.70 -3.01
N GLN A 14 11.70 -23.90 -3.68
CA GLN A 14 12.58 -22.80 -4.09
C GLN A 14 12.00 -21.96 -5.24
N MET A 15 10.99 -22.46 -5.97
CA MET A 15 10.28 -21.71 -7.03
C MET A 15 9.10 -20.87 -6.51
N VAL A 16 8.85 -20.87 -5.20
CA VAL A 16 7.92 -19.89 -4.61
C VAL A 16 8.60 -18.52 -4.69
N SER A 17 8.16 -17.69 -5.63
CA SER A 17 8.71 -16.36 -5.92
C SER A 17 8.99 -15.56 -4.65
N ALA A 18 10.27 -15.45 -4.28
CA ALA A 18 10.70 -14.51 -3.26
C ALA A 18 10.78 -13.12 -3.91
N GLN A 19 9.84 -12.23 -3.57
CA GLN A 19 10.05 -10.81 -3.87
C GLN A 19 11.16 -10.31 -2.94
N ASN A 20 12.26 -9.89 -3.55
CA ASN A 20 13.43 -9.40 -2.86
C ASN A 20 13.40 -7.88 -2.81
N VAL A 21 13.82 -7.32 -1.67
CA VAL A 21 14.00 -5.89 -1.49
C VAL A 21 15.47 -5.68 -1.19
N PHE A 22 16.16 -4.81 -1.94
CA PHE A 22 17.58 -4.51 -1.79
C PHE A 22 17.76 -3.04 -1.47
N LEU A 23 18.65 -2.71 -0.53
CA LEU A 23 19.13 -1.35 -0.33
C LEU A 23 20.34 -1.19 -1.25
N THR A 24 20.12 -0.69 -2.47
CA THR A 24 21.10 -0.73 -3.55
C THR A 24 22.10 0.43 -3.48
N LYS A 25 21.70 1.54 -2.86
CA LYS A 25 22.58 2.69 -2.65
C LYS A 25 22.35 3.30 -1.27
N VAL A 26 23.43 3.65 -0.60
CA VAL A 26 23.43 4.50 0.59
C VAL A 26 24.35 5.67 0.31
N GLU A 27 23.77 6.85 0.16
CA GLU A 27 24.49 8.11 -0.03
C GLU A 27 24.81 8.76 1.32
N LYS A 28 23.81 8.79 2.22
CA LYS A 28 23.91 9.37 3.56
C LYS A 28 23.04 8.60 4.53
N THR A 29 23.40 8.66 5.81
CA THR A 29 22.55 8.22 6.92
C THR A 29 22.11 9.43 7.73
N HIS A 30 20.90 9.39 8.27
CA HIS A 30 20.40 10.42 9.17
C HIS A 30 19.97 9.80 10.50
N HIS A 31 20.32 10.39 11.64
CA HIS A 31 19.74 9.94 12.89
C HIS A 31 18.27 10.38 12.95
N ASN A 32 17.35 9.43 12.92
CA ASN A 32 15.92 9.71 12.87
C ASN A 32 15.14 8.67 13.66
N THR A 33 14.28 9.13 14.57
CA THR A 33 13.41 8.27 15.40
C THR A 33 11.97 8.23 14.91
N ASP A 34 11.65 8.92 13.80
CA ASP A 34 10.34 8.91 13.18
C ASP A 34 9.93 7.50 12.74
N ARG A 35 8.72 7.10 13.14
CA ARG A 35 8.10 5.82 12.75
C ARG A 35 7.40 5.86 11.40
N THR A 36 7.43 6.99 10.72
CA THR A 36 6.64 7.22 9.50
C THR A 36 7.49 7.07 8.25
N LEU A 37 6.91 6.60 7.16
CA LEU A 37 7.58 6.54 5.86
C LEU A 37 6.61 7.05 4.79
N PHE A 38 6.68 8.34 4.50
CA PHE A 38 5.70 9.02 3.66
C PHE A 38 6.12 9.06 2.19
N LYS A 39 5.13 8.97 1.30
CA LYS A 39 5.36 9.28 -0.11
C LYS A 39 5.51 10.80 -0.24
N ILE A 40 6.54 11.25 -0.96
CA ILE A 40 6.75 12.66 -1.28
C ILE A 40 6.88 12.84 -2.80
N ASN A 41 6.43 13.99 -3.31
CA ASN A 41 6.55 14.36 -4.72
C ASN A 41 7.13 15.77 -4.83
N ASP A 42 6.32 16.79 -4.53
CA ASP A 42 6.73 18.19 -4.64
C ASP A 42 7.72 18.56 -3.52
N GLU A 43 7.63 17.88 -2.38
CA GLU A 43 8.47 18.11 -1.21
C GLU A 43 9.90 17.59 -1.38
N ILE A 44 10.21 16.90 -2.49
CA ILE A 44 11.55 16.38 -2.76
C ILE A 44 12.61 17.49 -2.73
N LYS A 45 12.26 18.71 -3.17
CA LYS A 45 13.17 19.88 -3.19
C LYS A 45 13.66 20.28 -1.79
N GLU A 46 12.86 19.95 -0.79
CA GLU A 46 13.07 20.30 0.60
C GLU A 46 13.62 19.12 1.43
N ALA A 47 13.78 17.96 0.79
CA ALA A 47 14.18 16.71 1.40
C ALA A 47 15.67 16.40 1.13
N THR A 48 16.31 15.75 2.10
CA THR A 48 17.68 15.25 1.96
C THR A 48 17.64 13.83 1.41
N TYR A 49 18.22 13.62 0.22
CA TYR A 49 18.39 12.30 -0.36
C TYR A 49 19.37 11.44 0.46
N LEU A 50 18.97 10.20 0.76
CA LEU A 50 19.73 9.27 1.60
C LEU A 50 20.19 8.01 0.86
N GLY A 51 19.41 7.51 -0.10
CA GLY A 51 19.73 6.25 -0.77
C GLY A 51 18.62 5.72 -1.68
N GLU A 52 18.79 4.49 -2.14
CA GLU A 52 17.87 3.81 -3.05
C GLU A 52 17.54 2.39 -2.57
N ILE A 53 16.28 2.01 -2.77
CA ILE A 53 15.81 0.63 -2.68
C ILE A 53 15.44 0.13 -4.08
N GLU A 54 15.77 -1.12 -4.37
CA GLU A 54 15.26 -1.85 -5.52
C GLU A 54 14.43 -3.05 -5.05
N VAL A 55 13.26 -3.21 -5.66
CA VAL A 55 12.36 -4.35 -5.41
C VAL A 55 12.32 -5.21 -6.65
N GLN A 56 12.59 -6.51 -6.49
CA GLN A 56 12.68 -7.49 -7.58
C GLN A 56 11.77 -8.70 -7.32
N GLY A 57 11.04 -9.12 -8.34
CA GLY A 57 10.04 -10.19 -8.25
C GLY A 57 8.67 -9.65 -7.84
N PHE A 58 7.64 -10.50 -7.93
CA PHE A 58 6.26 -10.16 -7.62
C PHE A 58 5.76 -10.90 -6.37
N SER A 59 5.11 -10.19 -5.46
CA SER A 59 4.34 -10.76 -4.35
C SER A 59 2.92 -10.22 -4.34
N LYS A 60 1.97 -11.04 -3.90
CA LYS A 60 0.59 -10.62 -3.57
C LYS A 60 0.45 -10.11 -2.12
N ASP A 61 1.47 -10.32 -1.30
CA ASP A 61 1.52 -9.87 0.09
C ASP A 61 2.21 -8.50 0.17
N ASP A 62 1.48 -7.46 -0.22
CA ASP A 62 1.99 -6.09 -0.26
C ASP A 62 2.41 -5.58 1.14
N ALA A 63 1.83 -6.12 2.22
CA ALA A 63 2.20 -5.78 3.58
C ALA A 63 3.59 -6.33 3.95
N ALA A 64 3.89 -7.59 3.57
CA ALA A 64 5.21 -8.17 3.77
C ALA A 64 6.29 -7.40 3.00
N VAL A 65 6.00 -7.01 1.76
CA VAL A 65 6.90 -6.22 0.91
C VAL A 65 7.16 -4.85 1.50
N PHE A 66 6.09 -4.15 1.91
CA PHE A 66 6.21 -2.87 2.58
C PHE A 66 7.02 -2.97 3.88
N SER A 67 6.84 -4.04 4.67
CA SER A 67 7.61 -4.24 5.91
C SER A 67 9.12 -4.32 5.64
N LEU A 68 9.53 -5.01 4.57
CA LEU A 68 10.93 -5.09 4.16
C LEU A 68 11.49 -3.74 3.67
N ILE A 69 10.71 -3.02 2.86
CA ILE A 69 11.05 -1.65 2.40
C ILE A 69 11.21 -0.72 3.60
N TYR A 70 10.22 -0.72 4.50
CA TYR A 70 10.20 0.09 5.70
C TYR A 70 11.43 -0.18 6.56
N LYS A 71 11.75 -1.44 6.83
CA LYS A 71 12.94 -1.80 7.62
C LYS A 71 14.22 -1.22 7.02
N LYS A 72 14.45 -1.41 5.71
CA LYS A 72 15.64 -0.91 5.01
C LYS A 72 15.70 0.62 4.96
N ALA A 73 14.56 1.27 4.77
CA ALA A 73 14.47 2.73 4.83
C ALA A 73 14.87 3.25 6.23
N LYS A 74 14.45 2.56 7.29
CA LYS A 74 14.78 2.93 8.67
C LYS A 74 16.23 2.65 9.06
N GLU A 75 16.89 1.66 8.44
CA GLU A 75 18.32 1.40 8.64
C GLU A 75 19.19 2.62 8.30
N ILE A 76 18.77 3.48 7.36
CA ILE A 76 19.49 4.71 6.98
C ILE A 76 18.84 6.00 7.50
N GLY A 77 17.74 5.89 8.27
CA GLY A 77 17.03 7.04 8.85
C GLY A 77 16.03 7.75 7.94
N ALA A 78 15.62 7.12 6.83
CA ALA A 78 14.64 7.71 5.93
C ALA A 78 13.24 7.77 6.59
N ASN A 79 12.52 8.87 6.36
CA ASN A 79 11.10 9.03 6.70
C ASN A 79 10.23 9.39 5.50
N ALA A 80 10.82 9.45 4.31
CA ALA A 80 10.09 9.67 3.08
C ALA A 80 10.67 8.87 1.91
N PHE A 81 9.85 8.64 0.88
CA PHE A 81 10.24 7.95 -0.34
C PHE A 81 9.54 8.53 -1.57
N SER A 82 10.13 8.31 -2.73
CA SER A 82 9.49 8.57 -4.03
C SER A 82 9.81 7.45 -5.02
N LEU A 83 8.94 7.25 -6.01
CA LEU A 83 9.19 6.29 -7.08
C LEU A 83 10.30 6.82 -7.99
N LYS A 84 11.32 5.99 -8.24
CA LYS A 84 12.34 6.22 -9.27
C LYS A 84 11.96 5.38 -10.49
N PRO A 85 11.39 5.98 -11.56
CA PRO A 85 11.03 5.24 -12.76
C PRO A 85 12.29 4.68 -13.44
N PHE A 86 12.13 3.54 -14.11
CA PHE A 86 13.14 3.08 -15.07
C PHE A 86 13.05 3.91 -16.34
N GLU A 87 14.17 4.05 -17.03
CA GLU A 87 14.27 4.79 -18.29
C GLU A 87 14.45 3.81 -19.45
N ASN A 88 13.81 4.11 -20.57
CA ASN A 88 14.06 3.48 -21.86
C ASN A 88 15.38 3.98 -22.45
N ILE A 89 15.85 3.33 -23.53
CA ILE A 89 17.10 3.72 -24.22
C ILE A 89 17.04 5.17 -24.74
N ASP A 90 15.84 5.65 -25.08
CA ASP A 90 15.57 7.02 -25.53
C ASP A 90 15.40 8.03 -24.37
N GLY A 91 15.58 7.60 -23.12
CA GLY A 91 15.41 8.43 -21.92
C GLY A 91 13.96 8.63 -21.47
N SER A 92 12.99 8.06 -22.18
CA SER A 92 11.58 8.12 -21.76
C SER A 92 11.31 7.22 -20.55
N THR A 93 10.32 7.56 -19.73
CA THR A 93 10.00 6.76 -18.53
C THR A 93 9.25 5.47 -18.90
N GLN A 94 9.67 4.37 -18.27
CA GLN A 94 8.96 3.10 -18.36
C GLN A 94 7.68 3.10 -17.52
N PRO A 95 6.63 2.39 -17.96
CA PRO A 95 5.48 2.11 -17.11
C PRO A 95 5.89 1.44 -15.80
N PHE A 96 5.16 1.72 -14.73
CA PHE A 96 5.38 1.06 -13.45
C PHE A 96 5.23 -0.46 -13.60
N ASN A 97 6.19 -1.21 -13.03
CA ASN A 97 6.16 -2.66 -13.01
C ASN A 97 6.13 -3.14 -11.55
N PRO A 98 5.04 -3.78 -11.08
CA PRO A 98 4.94 -4.26 -9.71
C PRO A 98 5.95 -5.37 -9.37
N SER A 99 6.59 -5.95 -10.39
CA SER A 99 7.63 -6.97 -10.25
C SER A 99 9.04 -6.40 -10.24
N ASN A 100 9.21 -5.13 -10.62
CA ASN A 100 10.52 -4.48 -10.65
C ASN A 100 10.36 -2.96 -10.56
N TYR A 101 10.73 -2.37 -9.42
CA TYR A 101 10.66 -0.92 -9.21
C TYR A 101 11.75 -0.43 -8.25
N ARG A 102 12.07 0.86 -8.35
CA ARG A 102 13.05 1.53 -7.49
C ARG A 102 12.43 2.65 -6.71
N LEU A 103 12.88 2.83 -5.48
CA LEU A 103 12.47 3.91 -4.61
C LEU A 103 13.69 4.73 -4.21
N ASN A 104 13.58 6.06 -4.34
CA ASN A 104 14.50 6.97 -3.68
C ASN A 104 14.05 7.15 -2.23
N LEU A 105 15.02 7.20 -1.32
CA LEU A 105 14.81 7.37 0.11
C LEU A 105 15.30 8.73 0.56
N TYR A 106 14.52 9.38 1.43
CA TYR A 106 14.79 10.72 1.89
C TYR A 106 14.56 10.89 3.40
N PHE A 107 15.24 11.89 3.95
CA PHE A 107 14.85 12.54 5.18
C PHE A 107 14.20 13.88 4.86
N ILE A 108 13.04 14.14 5.45
CA ILE A 108 12.37 15.44 5.42
C ILE A 108 11.88 15.81 6.82
N SER A 109 11.97 17.08 7.19
CA SER A 109 11.43 17.54 8.46
C SER A 109 9.90 17.64 8.41
N ARG A 110 9.23 17.42 9.55
CA ARG A 110 7.76 17.30 9.60
C ARG A 110 7.02 18.57 9.18
N ASP A 111 7.60 19.73 9.46
CA ASP A 111 7.09 21.06 9.10
C ASP A 111 7.05 21.30 7.58
N LYS A 112 7.77 20.48 6.81
CA LYS A 112 7.87 20.60 5.34
C LYS A 112 6.96 19.61 4.59
N LEU A 113 6.20 18.77 5.30
CA LEU A 113 5.27 17.82 4.68
C LEU A 113 3.96 18.51 4.28
N LEU A 114 3.61 18.43 2.99
CA LEU A 114 2.44 19.13 2.43
C LEU A 114 1.18 18.25 2.32
N ASN A 115 1.30 16.94 2.56
CA ASN A 115 0.29 15.92 2.21
C ASN A 115 -0.93 15.81 3.15
N GLN A 116 -1.62 16.92 3.41
CA GLN A 116 -2.89 16.93 4.17
C GLN A 116 -4.03 17.54 3.36
N THR A 117 -4.50 16.79 2.37
CA THR A 117 -5.60 17.21 1.48
C THR A 117 -7.01 16.88 2.01
N GLY A 118 -7.10 16.15 3.13
CA GLY A 118 -8.38 15.69 3.70
C GLY A 118 -9.17 14.69 2.85
N ASN A 119 -8.51 14.04 1.89
CA ASN A 119 -9.15 13.08 0.99
C ASN A 119 -9.35 11.72 1.67
N ILE A 120 -10.36 10.98 1.22
CA ILE A 120 -10.59 9.59 1.61
C ILE A 120 -10.12 8.67 0.49
N TYR A 121 -9.21 7.75 0.81
CA TYR A 121 -8.67 6.76 -0.12
C TYR A 121 -9.27 5.39 0.18
N LEU A 122 -9.84 4.76 -0.84
CA LEU A 122 -10.48 3.45 -0.76
C LEU A 122 -9.72 2.45 -1.64
N PHE A 123 -8.96 1.56 -1.03
CA PHE A 123 -8.15 0.55 -1.71
C PHE A 123 -8.91 -0.76 -1.88
N ALA A 124 -8.81 -1.38 -3.05
CA ALA A 124 -9.17 -2.78 -3.22
C ALA A 124 -8.08 -3.70 -2.64
N SER A 125 -8.43 -4.95 -2.37
CA SER A 125 -7.46 -6.02 -2.10
C SER A 125 -6.62 -6.36 -3.33
N SER A 126 -5.48 -7.03 -3.13
CA SER A 126 -4.55 -7.39 -4.20
C SER A 126 -5.02 -8.54 -5.10
N ASP A 127 -6.06 -9.28 -4.70
CA ASP A 127 -6.45 -10.56 -5.29
C ASP A 127 -7.84 -10.60 -5.91
N LYS A 128 -8.79 -9.81 -5.40
CA LYS A 128 -10.19 -9.82 -5.85
C LYS A 128 -10.75 -8.43 -6.07
N GLU A 129 -11.61 -8.35 -7.08
CA GLU A 129 -12.47 -7.21 -7.32
C GLU A 129 -13.34 -6.91 -6.09
N GLN A 130 -13.52 -5.62 -5.80
CA GLN A 130 -14.31 -5.15 -4.68
C GLN A 130 -15.48 -4.30 -5.18
N LYS A 131 -16.70 -4.81 -4.99
CA LYS A 131 -17.93 -4.04 -5.21
C LYS A 131 -18.26 -3.26 -3.95
N ILE A 132 -18.20 -1.94 -4.06
CA ILE A 132 -18.54 -1.00 -2.99
C ILE A 132 -19.69 -0.08 -3.40
N SER A 133 -20.29 0.58 -2.42
CA SER A 133 -21.25 1.66 -2.62
C SER A 133 -20.79 2.88 -1.83
N ILE A 134 -20.78 4.05 -2.47
CA ILE A 134 -20.55 5.35 -1.84
C ILE A 134 -21.84 6.15 -2.01
N ASN A 135 -22.52 6.48 -0.91
CA ASN A 135 -23.80 7.21 -0.95
C ASN A 135 -24.82 6.56 -1.91
N LYS A 136 -24.94 5.23 -1.87
CA LYS A 136 -25.81 4.40 -2.72
C LYS A 136 -25.42 4.33 -4.20
N LYS A 137 -24.32 4.96 -4.61
CA LYS A 137 -23.74 4.81 -5.96
C LYS A 137 -22.74 3.67 -5.94
N ASP A 138 -22.96 2.69 -6.81
CA ASP A 138 -22.10 1.52 -6.91
C ASP A 138 -20.79 1.86 -7.63
N LEU A 139 -19.71 1.27 -7.14
CA LEU A 139 -18.39 1.31 -7.74
C LEU A 139 -17.77 -0.08 -7.68
N ILE A 140 -17.10 -0.48 -8.75
CA ILE A 140 -16.37 -1.73 -8.85
C ILE A 140 -14.89 -1.38 -8.95
N LEU A 141 -14.12 -1.77 -7.94
CA LEU A 141 -12.67 -1.58 -7.93
C LEU A 141 -12.01 -2.89 -8.34
N SER A 142 -11.20 -2.84 -9.40
CA SER A 142 -10.37 -3.97 -9.81
C SER A 142 -9.32 -4.30 -8.72
N PRO A 143 -8.78 -5.54 -8.68
CA PRO A 143 -7.64 -5.84 -7.81
C PRO A 143 -6.50 -4.83 -8.02
N ARG A 144 -5.79 -4.49 -6.94
CA ARG A 144 -4.69 -3.51 -6.97
C ARG A 144 -5.07 -2.14 -7.55
N SER A 145 -6.27 -1.68 -7.25
CA SER A 145 -6.70 -0.31 -7.55
C SER A 145 -7.15 0.42 -6.28
N PHE A 146 -7.26 1.74 -6.39
CA PHE A 146 -7.83 2.58 -5.34
C PHE A 146 -8.67 3.72 -5.91
N PHE A 147 -9.61 4.22 -5.13
CA PHE A 147 -10.42 5.39 -5.47
C PHE A 147 -10.19 6.52 -4.46
N VAL A 148 -10.08 7.74 -4.97
CA VAL A 148 -9.95 8.95 -4.15
C VAL A 148 -11.27 9.69 -4.11
N LEU A 149 -11.89 9.71 -2.94
CA LEU A 149 -13.07 10.52 -2.66
C LEU A 149 -12.60 11.86 -2.08
N LYS A 150 -12.95 12.95 -2.77
CA LYS A 150 -12.74 14.33 -2.31
C LYS A 150 -13.98 14.79 -1.57
N PRO A 151 -13.97 14.80 -0.22
CA PRO A 151 -15.17 15.13 0.54
C PRO A 151 -15.53 16.62 0.41
N LYS A 152 -16.84 16.89 0.40
CA LYS A 152 -17.38 18.25 0.52
C LYS A 152 -17.70 18.54 1.97
N GLU A 153 -17.49 19.79 2.37
CA GLU A 153 -17.76 20.24 3.74
C GLU A 153 -19.22 19.98 4.14
N GLY A 154 -19.42 19.44 5.35
CA GLY A 154 -20.74 19.16 5.90
C GLY A 154 -21.41 17.88 5.38
N GLU A 155 -20.90 17.26 4.31
CA GLU A 155 -21.46 16.01 3.77
C GLU A 155 -21.08 14.79 4.63
N VAL A 156 -22.02 13.86 4.77
CA VAL A 156 -21.79 12.54 5.37
C VAL A 156 -21.68 11.51 4.25
N TYR A 157 -20.58 10.79 4.23
CA TYR A 157 -20.32 9.71 3.28
C TYR A 157 -20.62 8.37 3.92
N VAL A 158 -21.52 7.61 3.30
CA VAL A 158 -21.83 6.23 3.67
C VAL A 158 -21.14 5.30 2.67
N ILE A 159 -20.12 4.58 3.12
CA ILE A 159 -19.34 3.66 2.30
C ILE A 159 -19.64 2.25 2.77
N SER A 160 -20.08 1.37 1.86
CA SER A 160 -20.39 -0.02 2.19
C SER A 160 -19.80 -0.99 1.20
N THR A 161 -19.49 -2.18 1.69
CA THR A 161 -19.17 -3.36 0.87
C THR A 161 -20.49 -4.05 0.56
N LYS A 162 -20.82 -4.30 -0.71
CA LYS A 162 -22.17 -4.73 -1.12
C LYS A 162 -22.43 -6.23 -0.94
N LYS A 163 -21.94 -6.81 0.16
CA LYS A 163 -22.16 -8.22 0.50
C LYS A 163 -23.35 -8.36 1.44
N LEU A 164 -23.90 -9.58 1.53
CA LEU A 164 -25.03 -9.89 2.42
C LEU A 164 -24.76 -9.50 3.89
N LEU A 165 -23.53 -9.72 4.35
CA LEU A 165 -23.03 -9.33 5.67
C LEU A 165 -21.96 -8.22 5.56
N GLY A 166 -22.04 -7.42 4.50
CA GLY A 166 -21.06 -6.40 4.17
C GLY A 166 -20.96 -5.33 5.24
N SER A 167 -19.74 -4.87 5.49
CA SER A 167 -19.48 -3.75 6.41
C SER A 167 -19.87 -2.42 5.79
N THR A 168 -20.30 -1.47 6.63
CA THR A 168 -20.60 -0.08 6.28
C THR A 168 -19.91 0.86 7.26
N ILE A 169 -19.28 1.91 6.75
CA ILE A 169 -18.76 3.03 7.55
C ILE A 169 -19.48 4.32 7.17
N LYS A 170 -19.62 5.23 8.14
CA LYS A 170 -20.13 6.58 7.93
C LYS A 170 -19.02 7.56 8.30
N LEU A 171 -18.62 8.40 7.35
CA LEU A 171 -17.55 9.38 7.52
C LEU A 171 -18.12 10.77 7.36
N LYS A 172 -17.70 11.69 8.24
CA LYS A 172 -17.96 13.12 8.11
C LYS A 172 -16.62 13.85 8.25
N PRO A 173 -15.83 13.97 7.17
CA PRO A 173 -14.50 14.57 7.24
C PRO A 173 -14.58 16.03 7.66
N ALA A 174 -13.75 16.45 8.62
CA ALA A 174 -13.52 17.85 8.89
C ALA A 174 -12.48 18.41 7.89
N LEU A 175 -12.54 19.72 7.61
CA LEU A 175 -11.61 20.41 6.69
C LEU A 175 -10.11 20.24 7.04
N ASN A 176 -9.80 19.87 8.29
CA ASN A 176 -8.44 19.65 8.79
C ASN A 176 -8.15 18.20 9.18
N ASP A 177 -9.09 17.28 8.98
CA ASP A 177 -8.78 15.87 9.14
C ASP A 177 -7.85 15.49 8.00
N GLY A 178 -6.59 15.13 8.30
CA GLY A 178 -5.68 14.62 7.28
C GLY A 178 -6.29 13.46 6.48
N ASN A 179 -5.61 13.05 5.41
CA ASN A 179 -6.12 11.98 4.54
C ASN A 179 -6.50 10.72 5.36
N GLN A 180 -7.65 10.13 5.03
CA GLN A 180 -8.14 8.90 5.64
C GLN A 180 -7.99 7.75 4.65
N TYR A 181 -7.55 6.58 5.12
CA TYR A 181 -7.19 5.46 4.26
C TYR A 181 -7.92 4.20 4.71
N PHE A 182 -8.61 3.53 3.78
CA PHE A 182 -9.34 2.31 4.06
C PHE A 182 -9.08 1.26 2.98
N GLN A 183 -8.93 0.00 3.39
CA GLN A 183 -8.88 -1.15 2.49
C GLN A 183 -10.19 -1.92 2.55
N MET A 184 -10.75 -2.20 1.38
CA MET A 184 -11.90 -3.05 1.17
C MET A 184 -11.41 -4.48 0.96
N SER A 185 -11.91 -5.42 1.76
CA SER A 185 -11.50 -6.82 1.72
C SER A 185 -12.66 -7.74 1.41
N SER A 186 -12.39 -8.79 0.63
CA SER A 186 -13.22 -9.98 0.66
C SER A 186 -12.94 -10.74 1.96
N THR A 187 -13.82 -10.63 2.96
CA THR A 187 -13.97 -11.52 4.12
C THR A 187 -13.00 -12.70 4.13
N LYS A 188 -11.85 -12.57 4.81
CA LYS A 188 -10.95 -13.71 5.05
C LYS A 188 -11.42 -14.37 6.33
N ILE A 189 -12.25 -15.41 6.21
CA ILE A 189 -12.55 -16.32 7.31
C ILE A 189 -11.22 -17.00 7.65
N LYS A 190 -10.61 -16.64 8.78
CA LYS A 190 -9.52 -17.44 9.37
C LYS A 190 -10.12 -18.29 10.49
N SER A 191 -9.68 -19.55 10.54
CA SER A 191 -9.98 -20.45 11.65
C SER A 191 -9.42 -19.90 12.96
N ASP A 192 -10.08 -20.25 14.06
CA ASP A 192 -9.66 -19.91 15.41
C ASP A 192 -8.39 -20.69 15.81
N ASP A 193 -7.29 -19.97 16.03
CA ASP A 193 -6.06 -20.55 16.57
C ASP A 193 -6.05 -20.53 18.12
N SER A 194 -7.14 -20.07 18.78
CA SER A 194 -7.22 -19.92 20.24
C SER A 194 -7.72 -21.15 21.00
N GLY A 195 -8.01 -22.25 20.30
CA GLY A 195 -8.33 -23.54 20.92
C GLY A 195 -9.69 -23.60 21.64
N ARG A 196 -10.60 -22.66 21.36
CA ARG A 196 -11.98 -22.70 21.86
C ARG A 196 -12.93 -22.61 20.67
N GLY A 197 -13.47 -23.75 20.26
CA GLY A 197 -14.36 -23.92 19.10
C GLY A 197 -15.46 -22.86 18.95
N GLY A 198 -15.10 -21.74 18.32
CA GLY A 198 -15.95 -20.63 17.96
C GLY A 198 -15.33 -19.94 16.75
N LEU A 199 -16.13 -19.66 15.74
CA LEU A 199 -15.73 -18.84 14.60
C LEU A 199 -15.30 -17.45 15.10
N ASN A 200 -13.99 -17.22 15.21
CA ASN A 200 -13.42 -15.89 15.44
C ASN A 200 -13.41 -15.11 14.12
N LEU A 201 -14.53 -14.46 13.80
CA LEU A 201 -14.62 -13.45 12.75
C LEU A 201 -13.86 -12.18 13.20
N LYS A 202 -12.56 -12.06 12.87
CA LYS A 202 -11.89 -10.76 13.01
C LYS A 202 -12.43 -9.78 11.96
N SER A 203 -12.86 -8.64 12.47
CA SER A 203 -13.90 -7.74 11.97
C SER A 203 -13.55 -6.90 10.74
N GLY A 204 -14.51 -6.82 9.83
CA GLY A 204 -14.65 -5.74 8.86
C GLY A 204 -14.22 -6.11 7.44
N ASP A 205 -15.16 -6.09 6.50
CA ASP A 205 -14.85 -5.99 5.07
C ASP A 205 -14.22 -4.62 4.72
N ILE A 206 -14.16 -3.70 5.69
CA ILE A 206 -13.55 -2.37 5.60
C ILE A 206 -12.56 -2.24 6.76
N VAL A 207 -11.28 -2.02 6.44
CA VAL A 207 -10.18 -1.91 7.41
C VAL A 207 -9.49 -0.56 7.25
N GLY A 208 -9.26 0.17 8.35
CA GLY A 208 -8.45 1.38 8.34
C GLY A 208 -6.97 1.06 8.11
N LEU A 209 -6.30 1.84 7.25
CA LEU A 209 -4.88 1.67 6.95
C LEU A 209 -4.03 2.73 7.66
N GLU A 210 -2.84 2.31 8.11
CA GLU A 210 -1.81 3.25 8.52
C GLU A 210 -1.29 4.02 7.30
N LYS A 211 -1.00 5.32 7.50
CA LYS A 211 -0.69 6.27 6.43
C LYS A 211 0.51 5.85 5.58
N SER A 212 1.61 5.44 6.19
CA SER A 212 2.83 5.03 5.48
C SER A 212 2.56 3.85 4.56
N TYR A 213 1.80 2.86 5.04
CA TYR A 213 1.41 1.71 4.22
C TYR A 213 0.44 2.11 3.10
N ALA A 214 -0.55 2.95 3.38
CA ALA A 214 -1.51 3.40 2.37
C ALA A 214 -0.85 4.25 1.27
N GLU A 215 0.12 5.09 1.61
CA GLU A 215 0.90 5.86 0.65
C GLU A 215 1.84 5.00 -0.19
N PHE A 216 2.32 3.88 0.36
CA PHE A 216 2.98 2.85 -0.43
C PHE A 216 2.00 2.17 -1.40
N LEU A 217 0.81 1.78 -0.94
CA LEU A 217 -0.21 1.20 -1.82
C LEU A 217 -0.61 2.15 -2.95
N SER A 218 -0.78 3.45 -2.68
CA SER A 218 -1.12 4.45 -3.71
C SER A 218 0.01 4.72 -4.71
N MET A 219 1.19 4.17 -4.48
CA MET A 219 2.31 4.18 -5.45
C MET A 219 2.30 2.94 -6.33
N ILE A 220 1.91 1.77 -5.80
CA ILE A 220 1.94 0.50 -6.52
C ILE A 220 0.60 0.05 -7.13
N TYR A 221 -0.50 0.74 -6.80
CA TYR A 221 -1.85 0.47 -7.28
C TYR A 221 -2.31 1.53 -8.28
N ASP A 222 -3.25 1.14 -9.14
CA ASP A 222 -3.85 2.04 -10.11
C ASP A 222 -4.96 2.89 -9.48
N GLU A 223 -4.90 4.19 -9.71
CA GLU A 223 -6.02 5.07 -9.34
C GLU A 223 -7.19 4.86 -10.31
N TYR A 224 -8.33 4.44 -9.78
CA TYR A 224 -9.58 4.41 -10.51
C TYR A 224 -10.01 5.84 -10.83
N LYS A 225 -9.92 6.21 -12.11
CA LYS A 225 -10.47 7.47 -12.62
C LYS A 225 -11.88 7.22 -13.10
N GLN A 226 -12.86 7.83 -12.43
CA GLN A 226 -14.23 7.83 -12.92
C GLN A 226 -14.25 8.55 -14.27
N SER A 227 -14.59 7.83 -15.34
CA SER A 227 -14.81 8.45 -16.64
C SER A 227 -16.04 9.35 -16.51
N ASN A 228 -15.88 10.64 -16.80
CA ASN A 228 -16.98 11.60 -16.90
C ASN A 228 -17.85 11.30 -18.12
#